data_AF-T0IMB7-F1
#
_entry.id   AF-T0IMB7-F1
#
_cell.length_a   1.000
_cell.length_b   1.000
_cell.length_c   1.000
_cell.angle_alpha   90.00
_cell.angle_beta   90.00
_cell.angle_gamma   90.00
#
_symmetry.space_group_name_H-M   'P 1'
#
loop_
_entity.id
_entity.type
_entity.pdbx_description
1 polymer ?
#
loop_
_entity_poly.entity_id
_entity_poly.type
_entity_poly.pdbx_seq_one_letter_code
_entity_poly.pdbx_strand_id
1 'polypeptide(L)' 'MKSADKTILFFVGDAPFFVSHRLNLVRGALAEGYRVTVAC' A
#
# COMPACT_ATOMS: atom_id res chain seq x y z
N MET A 1 4.83 -18.18 15.91
CA MET A 1 5.48 -16.85 15.97
C MET A 1 4.48 -15.82 15.46
N LYS A 2 4.14 -14.80 16.26
CA LYS A 2 3.28 -13.70 15.81
C LYS A 2 4.14 -12.82 14.91
N SER A 3 3.94 -12.86 13.59
CA SER A 3 4.65 -11.98 12.66
C SER A 3 4.37 -10.53 13.09
N ALA A 4 5.40 -9.72 13.30
CA ALA A 4 5.21 -8.31 13.63
C ALA A 4 4.31 -7.67 12.57
N ASP A 5 3.33 -6.86 12.97
CA ASP A 5 2.40 -6.19 12.05
C ASP A 5 3.19 -5.28 11.11
N LYS A 6 3.46 -5.77 9.89
CA LYS A 6 4.24 -5.04 8.89
C LYS A 6 3.36 -3.95 8.27
N THR A 7 3.88 -2.73 8.25
CA THR A 7 3.16 -1.55 7.75
C THR A 7 3.86 -0.96 6.53
N ILE A 8 3.08 -0.50 5.53
CA ILE A 8 3.58 0.19 4.33
C ILE A 8 2.88 1.56 4.19
N LEU A 9 3.66 2.61 3.92
CA LEU A 9 3.16 3.95 3.61
C LEU A 9 3.46 4.30 2.15
N PHE A 10 2.42 4.63 1.39
CA PHE A 10 2.53 5.14 0.02
C PHE A 10 2.33 6.66 0.02
N PHE A 11 3.34 7.40 -0.44
CA PHE A 11 3.21 8.82 -0.76
C PHE A 11 2.76 9.00 -2.21
N VAL A 12 1.68 9.75 -2.42
CA VAL A 12 1.04 9.96 -3.70
C VAL A 12 1.13 11.43 -4.10
N GLY A 13 2.08 11.76 -4.96
CA GLY A 13 2.19 13.11 -5.54
C GLY A 13 1.17 13.38 -6.66
N ASP A 14 0.69 12.33 -7.34
CA ASP A 14 -0.30 12.43 -8.42
C ASP A 14 -1.28 11.25 -8.33
N ALA A 15 -2.57 11.56 -8.13
CA ALA A 15 -3.59 10.54 -7.92
C ALA A 15 -3.87 9.69 -9.17
N PRO A 16 -4.03 10.25 -10.38
CA PRO A 16 -4.20 9.46 -11.61
C PRO A 16 -3.06 8.47 -11.86
N PHE A 17 -1.80 8.90 -11.68
CA PHE A 17 -0.64 8.03 -11.83
C PHE A 17 -0.63 6.90 -10.79
N PHE A 18 -0.92 7.22 -9.52
CA PHE A 18 -1.00 6.20 -8.48
C PHE A 18 -2.05 5.13 -8.77
N VAL A 19 -3.26 5.54 -9.17
CA VAL A 19 -4.35 4.60 -9.47
C VAL A 19 -3.99 3.68 -10.63
N SER A 20 -3.35 4.21 -11.67
CA SER A 20 -3.00 3.44 -12.88
C SER A 20 -1.79 2.52 -12.71
N HIS A 21 -0.80 2.87 -11.88
CA HIS A 21 0.48 2.16 -11.83
C HIS A 21 0.82 1.50 -10.48
N ARG A 22 0.19 1.94 -9.38
CA ARG A 22 0.60 1.54 -8.02
C ARG A 22 -0.53 0.96 -7.16
N LEU A 23 -1.79 1.13 -7.57
CA LEU A 23 -2.94 0.59 -6.82
C LEU A 23 -2.89 -0.94 -6.69
N ASN A 24 -2.41 -1.64 -7.71
CA ASN A 24 -2.20 -3.09 -7.67
C ASN A 24 -1.20 -3.51 -6.59
N LEU A 25 -0.18 -2.70 -6.31
CA LEU A 25 0.80 -2.96 -5.25
C LEU A 25 0.16 -2.85 -3.86
N VAL A 26 -0.69 -1.84 -3.63
CA VAL A 26 -1.47 -1.72 -2.39
C VAL A 26 -2.38 -2.93 -2.20
N ARG A 27 -3.07 -3.35 -3.26
CA ARG A 27 -3.95 -4.53 -3.22
C ARG A 27 -3.16 -5.80 -2.88
N GLY A 28 -1.99 -6.00 -3.48
CA GLY A 28 -1.11 -7.13 -3.17
C GLY A 28 -0.65 -7.12 -1.71
N ALA A 29 -0.19 -5.97 -1.22
CA ALA A 29 0.26 -5.83 0.17
C ALA A 29 -0.87 -6.09 1.17
N LEU A 30 -2.08 -5.60 0.91
CA LEU A 30 -3.25 -5.91 1.74
C LEU A 30 -3.56 -7.42 1.75
N ALA A 31 -3.48 -8.08 0.60
CA ALA A 31 -3.71 -9.52 0.48
C ALA A 31 -2.65 -10.36 1.23
N GLU A 32 -1.42 -9.86 1.33
CA GLU A 32 -0.34 -10.47 2.13
C GLU A 32 -0.44 -10.15 3.64
N GLY A 33 -1.43 -9.36 4.07
CA GLY A 33 -1.67 -9.03 5.47
C GLY A 33 -0.88 -7.83 6.00
N TYR A 34 -0.33 -7.00 5.11
CA TYR A 34 0.27 -5.73 5.53
C TYR A 34 -0.81 -4.73 5.91
N ARG A 35 -0.52 -3.89 6.90
CA ARG A 35 -1.27 -2.66 7.14
C ARG A 35 -0.78 -1.58 6.18
N VAL A 36 -1.66 -1.05 5.33
CA VAL A 36 -1.27 -0.06 4.32
C VAL A 36 -1.90 1.29 4.61
N THR A 37 -1.13 2.38 4.42
CA THR A 37 -1.62 3.76 4.45
C THR A 37 -1.22 4.45 3.15
N VAL A 38 -2.15 5.23 2.58
CA VAL A 38 -1.90 6.04 1.38
C VAL A 38 -2.08 7.50 1.80
N ALA A 39 -1.04 8.31 1.63
CA ALA A 39 -1.03 9.73 1.96
C ALA A 39 -0.86 10.55 0.68
N CYS A 40 -1.65 11.63 0.58
CA CYS A 40 -1.71 12.56 -0.54
C CYS A 40 -0.97 13.85 -0.17
#